data_AF-A0A4Q6XVE9-F1
#
_entry.id   AF-A0A4Q6XVE9-F1
#
_cell.length_a   1.000
_cell.length_b   1.000
_cell.length_c   1.000
_cell.angle_alpha   90.00
_cell.angle_beta   90.00
_cell.angle_gamma   90.00
#
_symmetry.space_group_name_H-M   'P 1'
#
loop_
_entity.id
_entity.type
_entity.pdbx_description
1 polymer ?
#
loop_
_entity_poly.entity_id
_entity_poly.type
_entity_poly.pdbx_seq_one_letter_code
_entity_poly.pdbx_strand_id
1 'polypeptide(L)' 'MHLNDAANLMTPAYLTILAKGFSMRSSGDLLIAERADDQFAAEGPVALLGVISLAEARGERWQATAEEITDFVEQFG' A
#
# COMPACT_ATOMS: atom_id res chain seq x y z
N MET A 1 16.04 15.34 1.11
CA MET A 1 16.00 14.06 1.83
C MET A 1 16.11 12.96 0.80
N HIS A 2 17.12 12.09 0.89
CA HIS A 2 17.27 10.94 -0.02
C HIS A 2 16.77 9.69 0.71
N LEU A 3 15.72 9.07 0.17
CA LEU A 3 15.17 7.83 0.70
C LEU A 3 15.68 6.69 -0.20
N ASN A 4 16.36 5.72 0.41
CA ASN A 4 16.78 4.50 -0.26
C ASN A 4 15.97 3.33 0.30
N ASP A 5 15.60 2.39 -0.58
CA ASP A 5 14.78 1.22 -0.26
C ASP A 5 15.56 0.20 0.56
N ALA A 6 15.68 0.50 1.85
CA ALA A 6 16.37 -0.29 2.86
C ALA A 6 15.53 -0.30 4.14
N ALA A 7 16.06 -0.84 5.24
CA ALA A 7 15.39 -0.86 6.55
C ALA A 7 14.82 0.52 6.97
N ASN A 8 15.42 1.62 6.50
CA ASN A 8 15.00 3.00 6.75
C ASN A 8 13.76 3.46 5.96
N LEU A 9 13.25 2.65 5.03
CA LEU A 9 11.96 2.89 4.36
C LEU A 9 10.91 1.86 4.84
N MET A 10 11.32 0.60 4.99
CA MET A 10 10.44 -0.48 5.43
C MET A 10 9.95 -0.28 6.88
N THR A 11 10.83 0.10 7.81
CA THR A 11 10.45 0.26 9.23
C THR A 11 9.50 1.44 9.42
N PRO A 12 9.75 2.65 8.87
CA PRO A 12 8.77 3.74 8.96
C PRO A 12 7.43 3.42 8.29
N ALA A 13 7.43 2.67 7.18
CA ALA A 13 6.18 2.24 6.55
C ALA A 13 5.36 1.33 7.49
N TYR A 14 5.99 0.33 8.09
CA TYR A 14 5.38 -0.53 9.12
C TYR A 14 4.82 0.29 10.29
N LEU A 15 5.62 1.19 10.88
CA LEU A 15 5.19 2.01 12.02
C LEU A 15 4.03 2.94 11.64
N THR A 16 4.02 3.45 10.41
CA THR A 16 2.93 4.28 9.89
C THR A 16 1.63 3.50 9.75
N ILE A 17 1.69 2.25 9.27
CA ILE A 17 0.52 1.35 9.19
C ILE A 17 -0.06 1.12 10.59
N LEU A 18 0.78 0.84 11.59
CA LEU A 18 0.33 0.70 12.98
C LEU A 18 -0.30 1.99 13.52
N ALA A 19 0.31 3.15 13.25
CA ALA A 19 -0.19 4.44 13.69
C ALA A 19 -1.57 4.79 13.07
N LYS A 20 -1.89 4.22 11.91
CA LYS A 20 -3.22 4.31 11.26
C LYS A 20 -4.27 3.37 11.88
N GLY A 21 -3.90 2.60 12.91
CA GLY A 21 -4.79 1.69 13.63
C GLY A 21 -4.91 0.30 13.03
N PHE A 22 -4.05 -0.06 12.08
CA PHE A 22 -4.01 -1.41 11.53
C PHE A 22 -3.17 -2.34 12.40
N SER A 23 -3.62 -3.58 12.53
CA SER A 23 -2.75 -4.69 12.93
C SER A 23 -2.09 -5.30 11.69
N MET A 24 -0.92 -5.91 11.84
CA MET A 24 -0.21 -6.57 10.73
C MET A 24 0.19 -8.00 11.07
N ARG A 25 0.05 -8.89 10.08
CA ARG A 25 0.59 -10.26 10.13
C ARG A 25 1.21 -10.65 8.80
N SER A 26 2.07 -11.67 8.80
CA SER A 26 2.50 -12.34 7.57
C SER A 26 1.57 -13.49 7.21
N SER A 27 1.45 -13.77 5.92
CA SER A 27 0.73 -14.91 5.35
C SER A 27 1.44 -15.35 4.06
N GLY A 28 2.32 -16.35 4.18
CA GLY A 28 3.23 -16.71 3.10
C GLY A 28 4.17 -15.54 2.78
N ASP A 29 4.26 -15.17 1.51
CA ASP A 29 5.12 -14.09 1.02
C ASP A 29 4.46 -12.70 1.13
N LEU A 30 3.24 -12.62 1.67
CA LEU A 30 2.50 -11.37 1.82
C LEU A 30 2.45 -10.91 3.28
N LEU A 31 2.40 -9.59 3.44
CA LEU A 31 1.95 -8.93 4.66
C LEU A 31 0.49 -8.53 4.49
N ILE A 32 -0.29 -8.78 5.54
CA ILE A 32 -1.70 -8.43 5.64
C ILE A 32 -1.86 -7.37 6.73
N ALA A 33 -2.52 -6.25 6.40
CA ALA A 33 -2.95 -5.23 7.34
C ALA A 33 -4.47 -5.29 7.53
N GLU A 34 -4.93 -5.24 8.79
CA GLU A 34 -6.37 -5.31 9.13
C GLU A 34 -6.79 -4.23 10.13
N ARG A 35 -7.97 -3.64 9.88
CA ARG A 35 -8.62 -2.68 10.78
C ARG A 35 -10.14 -2.74 10.58
N ALA A 36 -10.87 -3.17 11.61
CA ALA A 36 -12.31 -3.40 11.52
C ALA A 36 -12.67 -4.31 10.33
N ASP A 37 -13.40 -3.81 9.34
CA ASP A 37 -13.81 -4.56 8.14
C ASP A 37 -12.80 -4.41 6.97
N ASP A 38 -11.77 -3.57 7.12
CA ASP A 38 -10.74 -3.36 6.11
C ASP A 38 -9.64 -4.45 6.20
N GLN A 39 -9.28 -5.02 5.06
CA GLN A 39 -8.14 -5.92 4.90
C GLN A 39 -7.36 -5.57 3.63
N PHE A 40 -6.04 -5.40 3.75
CA PHE A 40 -5.14 -5.10 2.64
C PHE A 40 -3.95 -6.06 2.64
N ALA A 41 -3.43 -6.43 1.47
CA ALA A 41 -2.30 -7.34 1.34
C ALA A 41 -1.29 -6.87 0.29
N ALA A 42 0.00 -7.01 0.59
CA ALA A 42 1.10 -6.75 -0.35
C ALA A 42 2.40 -7.44 0.11
N GLU A 43 3.41 -7.51 -0.75
CA GLU A 43 4.68 -8.22 -0.50
C GLU A 43 5.57 -7.59 0.59
N GLY A 44 5.30 -6.34 0.98
CA GLY A 44 6.09 -5.67 2.01
C GLY A 44 5.43 -4.41 2.56
N PRO A 45 5.96 -3.82 3.65
CA PRO A 45 5.31 -2.72 4.36
C PRO A 45 5.14 -1.46 3.49
N VAL A 46 6.08 -1.18 2.58
CA VAL A 46 5.99 0.00 1.69
C VAL A 46 4.88 -0.17 0.67
N ALA A 47 4.84 -1.30 -0.03
CA ALA A 47 3.77 -1.61 -0.97
C ALA A 47 2.41 -1.64 -0.25
N LEU A 48 2.36 -2.23 0.94
CA LEU A 48 1.13 -2.32 1.74
C LEU A 48 0.63 -0.94 2.18
N LEU A 49 1.53 -0.06 2.63
CA LEU A 49 1.19 1.33 2.95
C LEU A 49 0.69 2.08 1.72
N GLY A 50 1.24 1.80 0.53
CA GLY A 50 0.76 2.32 -0.74
C GLY A 50 -0.69 1.91 -1.04
N VAL A 51 -1.00 0.61 -0.90
CA VAL A 51 -2.36 0.08 -1.09
C VAL A 51 -3.36 0.72 -0.12
N ILE A 52 -3.01 0.78 1.18
CA ILE A 52 -3.82 1.43 2.21
C ILE A 52 -4.06 2.90 1.84
N SER A 53 -3.01 3.62 1.48
CA SER A 53 -3.10 5.06 1.16
C SER A 53 -3.96 5.32 -0.07
N LEU A 54 -3.91 4.43 -1.08
CA LEU A 54 -4.75 4.52 -2.27
C LEU A 54 -6.22 4.30 -1.93
N ALA A 55 -6.53 3.30 -1.10
CA ALA A 55 -7.88 3.03 -0.63
C ALA A 55 -8.42 4.19 0.23
N GLU A 56 -7.60 4.77 1.11
CA GLU A 56 -7.98 5.94 1.91
C GLU A 56 -8.22 7.19 1.03
N ALA A 57 -7.48 7.36 -0.06
CA ALA A 57 -7.60 8.52 -0.95
C ALA A 57 -8.77 8.42 -1.94
N ARG A 58 -9.05 7.23 -2.48
CA ARG A 58 -10.06 7.01 -3.54
C ARG A 58 -11.32 6.28 -3.05
N GLY A 59 -11.31 5.73 -1.84
CA GLY A 59 -12.42 4.96 -1.27
C GLY A 59 -12.74 3.70 -2.07
N GLU A 60 -14.03 3.33 -2.12
CA GLU A 60 -14.50 2.12 -2.82
C GLU A 60 -14.18 2.10 -4.33
N ARG A 61 -13.94 3.27 -4.94
CA ARG A 61 -13.58 3.42 -6.36
C ARG A 61 -12.07 3.58 -6.56
N TRP A 62 -11.28 2.86 -5.78
CA TRP A 62 -9.82 2.95 -5.82
C TRP A 62 -9.20 2.50 -7.15
N GLN A 63 -9.87 1.62 -7.88
CA GLN A 63 -9.38 1.11 -9.16
C GLN A 63 -9.29 2.23 -10.20
N ALA A 64 -8.25 2.15 -11.03
CA ALA A 64 -8.15 2.98 -12.21
C ALA A 64 -9.19 2.56 -13.26
N THR A 65 -9.71 3.51 -14.02
CA THR A 65 -10.55 3.20 -15.18
C THR A 65 -9.70 2.65 -16.33
N ALA A 66 -10.34 2.03 -17.33
CA ALA A 66 -9.63 1.56 -18.52
C ALA A 66 -8.91 2.69 -19.27
N GLU A 67 -9.49 3.89 -19.26
CA GLU A 67 -8.90 5.10 -19.83
C GLU A 67 -7.66 5.53 -19.03
N GLU A 68 -7.77 5.64 -17.70
CA GLU A 68 -6.63 5.97 -16.83
C GLU A 68 -5.47 4.95 -16.97
N ILE A 69 -5.79 3.66 -17.15
CA ILE A 69 -4.78 2.61 -17.38
C ILE A 69 -4.10 2.79 -18.74
N THR A 70 -4.88 3.10 -19.78
CA THR A 70 -4.34 3.32 -21.14
C THR A 70 -3.38 4.50 -21.13
N ASP A 71 -3.80 5.63 -20.56
CA ASP A 71 -2.97 6.83 -20.43
C ASP A 71 -1.66 6.55 -19.67
N PHE A 72 -1.72 5.79 -18.58
CA PHE A 72 -0.54 5.42 -17.80
C PHE A 72 0.45 4.57 -18.61
N VAL A 73 -0.05 3.55 -19.34
CA VAL A 73 0.79 2.67 -20.16
C VAL A 73 1.38 3.43 -21.35
N GLU A 74 0.64 4.34 -21.97
CA GLU A 74 1.19 5.17 -23.05
C GLU A 74 2.31 6.10 -22.56
N GLN A 75 2.22 6.58 -21.32
CA GLN A 75 3.20 7.50 -20.75
C GLN A 75 4.44 6.80 -20.18
N PHE A 76 4.30 5.61 -19.59
CA PHE A 76 5.37 4.97 -18.80
C PHE A 76 5.61 3.49 -19.10
N GLY A 77 4.81 2.88 -19.99
CA GLY A 77 4.89 1.45 -20.34
C GLY A 77 5.97 1.07 -21.33
#